data_AF-D1L6E1-F1
#
_entry.id   AF-D1L6E1-F1
#
_cell.length_a   1.000
_cell.length_b   1.000
_cell.length_c   1.000
_cell.angle_alpha   90.00
_cell.angle_beta   90.00
_cell.angle_gamma   90.00
#
_symmetry.space_group_name_H-M   'P 1'
#
loop_
_entity.id
_entity.type
_entity.pdbx_description
1 polymer ?
#
loop_
_entity_poly.entity_id
_entity_poly.type
_entity_poly.pdbx_seq_one_letter_code
_entity_poly.pdbx_strand_id
1 'polypeptide(L)'
;KLYEFGSAGITKTLERYQHCCYNAQDSNNALCETQSWSQEMSKLKAKFEALQRTQRHLLGEDLGPLNVKELQQLEKQLECALPQARQRKTQLMMEQVEELRRKERQLGEINRQLKHKLEAEGSSNYRAMQPASWAQVAVVENSYVQPPPHSAAMDSEPTPA
;
A
#
# COMPACT_ATOMS: atom_id res chain seq x y z
N LYS A 1 -56.56 52.53 47.58
CA LYS A 1 -55.24 51.98 47.95
C LYS A 1 -55.26 50.48 47.69
N LEU A 2 -54.83 50.03 46.50
CA LEU A 2 -54.73 48.61 46.13
C LEU A 2 -53.33 48.01 46.40
N TYR A 3 -52.35 48.85 46.74
CA TYR A 3 -50.94 48.44 46.86
C TYR A 3 -50.65 47.50 48.04
N GLU A 4 -51.53 47.49 49.06
CA GLU A 4 -51.38 46.63 50.25
C GLU A 4 -51.80 45.17 49.99
N PHE A 5 -52.40 44.88 48.83
CA PHE A 5 -52.76 43.53 48.41
C PHE A 5 -51.70 42.86 47.52
N GLY A 6 -50.54 43.51 47.34
CA GLY A 6 -49.36 42.94 46.66
C GLY A 6 -48.72 41.82 47.47
N SER A 7 -49.42 40.69 47.51
CA SER A 7 -49.09 39.45 48.20
C SER A 7 -47.65 39.00 47.93
N ALA A 8 -47.02 38.42 48.95
CA ALA A 8 -45.66 37.88 49.03
C ALA A 8 -45.17 37.01 47.85
N GLY A 9 -46.03 36.69 46.88
CA GLY A 9 -45.70 35.99 45.64
C GLY A 9 -45.23 36.87 44.48
N ILE A 10 -45.32 38.21 44.56
CA ILE A 10 -44.82 39.10 43.49
C ILE A 10 -43.32 38.94 43.28
N THR A 11 -42.55 38.95 44.36
CA THR A 11 -41.08 38.79 44.31
C THR A 11 -40.71 37.45 43.68
N LYS A 12 -41.38 36.36 44.11
CA LYS A 12 -41.18 35.01 43.56
C LYS A 12 -41.60 34.88 42.09
N THR A 13 -42.61 35.65 41.67
CA THR A 13 -43.04 35.72 40.27
C THR A 13 -42.03 36.50 39.43
N LEU A 14 -41.49 37.59 39.96
CA LEU A 14 -40.44 38.40 39.32
C LEU A 14 -39.14 37.60 39.17
N GLU A 15 -38.72 36.88 40.21
CA GLU A 15 -37.54 35.99 40.20
C GLU A 15 -37.68 34.88 39.16
N ARG A 16 -38.86 34.23 39.10
CA ARG A 16 -39.15 33.23 38.05
C ARG A 16 -39.09 33.84 36.65
N TYR A 17 -39.65 35.04 36.47
CA TYR A 17 -39.61 35.72 35.18
C TYR A 17 -38.17 36.04 34.77
N GLN A 18 -37.38 36.58 35.70
CA GLN A 18 -35.98 36.91 35.49
C GLN A 18 -35.15 35.66 35.15
N HIS A 19 -35.37 34.55 35.86
CA HIS A 19 -34.72 33.27 35.56
C HIS A 19 -35.12 32.71 34.19
N CYS A 20 -36.38 32.83 33.78
CA CYS A 20 -36.80 32.45 32.43
C CYS A 20 -36.17 33.34 31.34
N CYS A 21 -36.03 34.64 31.59
CA CYS A 21 -35.39 35.57 30.67
C CYS A 21 -33.88 35.31 30.53
N TYR A 22 -33.18 35.00 31.61
CA TYR A 22 -31.77 34.62 31.55
C TYR A 22 -31.54 33.25 30.88
N ASN A 23 -32.37 32.25 31.17
CA ASN A 23 -32.33 30.97 30.43
C ASN A 23 -32.69 31.12 28.94
N ALA A 24 -33.52 32.11 28.57
CA ALA A 24 -33.80 32.44 27.18
C ALA A 24 -32.58 33.07 26.47
N GLN A 25 -31.66 33.67 27.23
CA GLN A 25 -30.38 34.16 26.70
C GLN A 25 -29.42 33.01 26.43
N ASP A 26 -29.37 32.00 27.29
CA ASP A 26 -28.62 30.75 27.05
C ASP A 26 -29.20 29.94 25.88
N SER A 27 -30.54 29.89 25.72
CA SER A 27 -31.17 29.26 24.56
C SER A 27 -30.93 30.04 23.27
N ASN A 28 -30.87 31.38 23.34
CA ASN A 28 -30.43 32.22 22.22
C ASN A 28 -28.96 31.98 21.86
N ASN A 29 -28.08 31.76 22.85
CA ASN A 29 -26.68 31.42 22.59
C ASN A 29 -26.56 30.03 21.93
N ALA A 30 -27.27 29.02 22.43
CA ALA A 30 -27.33 27.68 21.82
C ALA A 30 -27.92 27.71 20.40
N LEU A 31 -28.92 28.57 20.14
CA LEU A 31 -29.49 28.77 18.80
C LEU A 31 -28.49 29.46 17.86
N CYS A 32 -27.76 30.46 18.36
CA CYS A 32 -26.69 31.13 17.61
C CYS A 32 -25.53 30.17 17.28
N GLU A 33 -25.13 29.33 18.24
CA GLU A 33 -24.13 28.28 18.04
C GLU A 33 -24.61 27.22 17.02
N THR A 34 -25.87 26.80 17.11
CA THR A 34 -26.47 25.87 16.14
C THR A 34 -26.53 26.47 14.73
N GLN A 35 -26.87 27.76 14.62
CA GLN A 35 -26.87 28.49 13.35
C GLN A 35 -25.44 28.61 12.79
N SER A 36 -24.46 28.92 13.64
CA SER A 36 -23.04 28.95 13.28
C SER A 36 -22.56 27.59 12.75
N TRP A 37 -22.87 26.50 13.47
CA TRP A 37 -22.56 25.13 13.03
C TRP A 37 -23.22 24.76 11.71
N SER A 38 -24.48 25.13 11.51
CA SER A 38 -25.18 24.93 10.23
C SER A 38 -24.51 25.69 9.07
N GLN A 39 -24.06 26.92 9.33
CA GLN A 39 -23.35 27.72 8.36
C GLN A 39 -21.98 27.13 8.02
N GLU A 40 -21.22 26.69 9.02
CA GLU A 40 -19.94 26.00 8.82
C GLU A 40 -20.10 24.69 8.05
N MET A 41 -21.13 23.91 8.36
CA MET A 41 -21.45 22.69 7.63
C MET A 41 -21.79 23.00 6.16
N SER A 42 -22.55 24.07 5.90
CA SER A 42 -22.88 24.51 4.54
C SER A 42 -21.63 24.93 3.77
N LYS A 43 -20.72 25.69 4.40
CA LYS A 43 -19.42 26.06 3.81
C LYS A 43 -18.57 24.83 3.49
N LEU A 44 -18.51 23.86 4.41
CA LEU A 44 -17.76 22.61 4.22
C LEU A 44 -18.34 21.79 3.06
N LYS A 45 -19.68 21.66 3.01
CA LYS A 45 -20.37 20.96 1.93
C LYS A 45 -20.10 21.60 0.56
N ALA A 46 -20.14 22.93 0.47
CA ALA A 46 -19.82 23.64 -0.76
C ALA A 46 -18.37 23.40 -1.22
N LYS A 47 -17.41 23.36 -0.28
CA LYS A 47 -16.00 23.02 -0.59
C LYS A 47 -15.87 21.59 -1.10
N PHE A 48 -16.56 20.64 -0.45
CA PHE A 48 -16.55 19.24 -0.87
C PHE A 48 -17.12 19.06 -2.29
N GLU A 49 -18.28 19.66 -2.56
CA GLU A 49 -18.91 19.60 -3.88
C GLU A 49 -18.04 20.24 -4.98
N ALA A 50 -17.38 21.36 -4.66
CA ALA A 50 -16.43 21.99 -5.57
C ALA A 50 -15.22 21.09 -5.86
N LEU A 51 -14.68 20.44 -4.83
CA LEU A 51 -13.56 19.50 -4.97
C LEU A 51 -13.96 18.28 -5.81
N GLN A 52 -15.12 17.69 -5.51
CA GLN A 52 -15.65 16.54 -6.27
C GLN A 52 -15.90 16.91 -7.74
N ARG A 53 -16.39 18.12 -8.01
CA ARG A 53 -16.56 18.62 -9.38
C ARG A 53 -15.21 18.72 -10.10
N THR A 54 -14.20 19.30 -9.46
CA THR A 54 -12.84 19.36 -10.00
C THR A 54 -12.27 17.97 -10.27
N GLN A 55 -12.50 17.00 -9.37
CA GLN A 55 -12.08 15.61 -9.59
C GLN A 55 -12.74 15.02 -10.85
N ARG A 56 -14.05 15.20 -11.02
CA ARG A 56 -14.76 14.75 -12.23
C ARG A 56 -14.16 15.36 -13.49
N HIS A 57 -13.89 16.67 -13.50
CA HIS A 57 -13.24 17.32 -14.63
C HIS A 57 -11.85 16.71 -14.92
N LEU A 58 -11.03 16.47 -13.89
CA LEU A 58 -9.71 15.83 -14.05
C LEU A 58 -9.80 14.39 -14.58
N LEU A 59 -10.92 13.70 -14.36
CA LEU A 59 -11.22 12.38 -14.92
C LEU A 59 -11.81 12.45 -16.34
N GLY A 60 -12.04 13.65 -16.88
CA GLY A 60 -12.67 13.86 -18.18
C GLY A 60 -14.20 13.78 -18.16
N GLU A 61 -14.81 13.84 -16.97
CA GLU A 61 -16.26 13.80 -16.76
C GLU A 61 -16.83 15.20 -16.59
N ASP A 62 -18.13 15.38 -16.89
CA ASP A 62 -18.88 16.63 -16.70
C ASP A 62 -18.18 17.89 -17.27
N LEU A 63 -17.58 17.77 -18.45
CA LEU A 63 -16.83 18.85 -19.10
C LEU A 63 -17.71 19.92 -19.78
N GLY A 64 -19.00 19.63 -20.00
CA GLY A 64 -19.93 20.52 -20.71
C GLY A 64 -20.04 21.96 -20.17
N PRO A 65 -19.96 22.19 -18.84
CA PRO A 65 -19.98 23.55 -18.28
C PRO A 65 -18.69 24.35 -18.48
N LEU A 66 -17.57 23.74 -18.90
CA LEU A 66 -16.29 24.43 -19.06
C LEU A 66 -16.24 25.13 -20.42
N ASN A 67 -15.67 26.33 -20.44
CA ASN A 67 -15.36 27.01 -21.69
C ASN A 67 -14.01 26.54 -22.27
N VAL A 68 -13.70 26.98 -23.50
CA VAL A 68 -12.48 26.57 -24.22
C VAL A 68 -11.19 26.88 -23.44
N LYS A 69 -11.10 28.03 -22.77
CA LYS A 69 -9.91 28.40 -22.00
C LYS A 69 -9.73 27.50 -20.78
N GLU A 70 -10.83 27.17 -20.11
CA GLU A 70 -10.83 26.26 -18.96
C GLU A 70 -10.44 24.83 -19.37
N LEU A 71 -10.93 24.36 -20.51
CA LEU A 71 -10.55 23.06 -21.08
C LEU A 71 -9.05 23.01 -21.44
N GLN A 72 -8.53 24.04 -22.10
CA GLN A 72 -7.10 24.12 -22.41
C GLN A 72 -6.22 24.14 -21.16
N GLN A 73 -6.67 24.84 -20.11
CA GLN A 73 -5.96 24.86 -18.83
C GLN A 73 -5.98 23.48 -18.15
N LEU A 74 -7.11 22.78 -18.19
CA LEU A 74 -7.26 21.42 -17.67
C LEU A 74 -6.36 20.43 -18.43
N GLU A 75 -6.36 20.49 -19.76
CA GLU A 75 -5.48 19.70 -20.63
C GLU A 75 -4.02 19.92 -20.26
N LYS A 76 -3.57 21.18 -20.21
CA LYS A 76 -2.20 21.52 -19.83
C LYS A 76 -1.81 21.01 -18.44
N GLN A 77 -2.73 21.03 -17.48
CA GLN A 77 -2.48 20.48 -16.15
C GLN A 77 -2.23 18.96 -16.20
N LEU A 78 -3.05 18.23 -16.97
CA LEU A 78 -2.90 16.79 -17.15
C LEU A 78 -1.65 16.42 -17.94
N GLU A 79 -1.34 17.17 -19.00
CA GLU A 79 -0.13 17.02 -19.81
C GLU A 79 1.15 17.20 -18.98
N CYS A 80 1.15 18.12 -18.02
CA CYS A 80 2.27 18.32 -17.09
C CYS A 80 2.36 17.20 -16.03
N ALA A 81 1.22 16.74 -15.51
CA ALA A 81 1.18 15.78 -14.40
C ALA A 81 1.48 14.33 -14.83
N LEU A 82 1.01 13.94 -16.01
CA LEU A 82 1.16 12.58 -16.54
C LEU A 82 2.64 12.12 -16.67
N PRO A 83 3.56 12.88 -17.30
CA PRO A 83 4.96 12.47 -17.37
C PRO A 83 5.62 12.40 -16.00
N GLN A 84 5.27 13.28 -15.06
CA GLN A 84 5.78 13.23 -13.69
C GLN A 84 5.33 11.95 -12.96
N ALA A 85 4.05 11.58 -13.09
CA ALA A 85 3.53 10.34 -12.52
C ALA A 85 4.21 9.11 -13.13
N ARG A 86 4.40 9.09 -14.45
CA ARG A 86 5.13 8.02 -15.15
C ARG A 86 6.58 7.93 -14.69
N GLN A 87 7.29 9.05 -14.65
CA GLN A 87 8.67 9.11 -14.18
C GLN A 87 8.79 8.58 -12.76
N ARG A 88 7.92 9.00 -11.83
CA ARG A 88 7.93 8.51 -10.46
C ARG A 88 7.67 7.00 -10.39
N LYS A 89 6.70 6.48 -11.16
CA LYS A 89 6.43 5.05 -11.26
C LYS A 89 7.67 4.30 -11.75
N THR A 90 8.29 4.76 -12.83
CA THR A 90 9.48 4.12 -13.40
C THR A 90 10.64 4.15 -12.41
N GLN A 91 10.87 5.27 -11.73
CA GLN A 91 11.91 5.41 -10.71
C GLN A 91 11.74 4.37 -9.59
N LEU A 92 10.54 4.25 -9.03
CA LEU A 92 10.24 3.26 -7.99
C LEU A 92 10.44 1.81 -8.49
N MET A 93 10.07 1.52 -9.73
CA MET A 93 10.29 0.19 -10.33
C MET A 93 11.79 -0.11 -10.49
N MET A 94 12.60 0.87 -10.92
CA MET A 94 14.05 0.70 -11.04
C MET A 94 14.69 0.45 -9.67
N GLU A 95 14.31 1.22 -8.65
CA GLU A 95 14.76 1.02 -7.27
C GLU A 95 14.43 -0.39 -6.77
N GLN A 96 13.24 -0.89 -7.07
CA GLN A 96 12.83 -2.26 -6.69
C GLN A 96 13.65 -3.33 -7.43
N VAL A 97 13.95 -3.13 -8.72
CA VAL A 97 14.82 -4.04 -9.49
C VAL A 97 16.23 -4.07 -8.91
N GLU A 98 16.79 -2.91 -8.57
CA GLU A 98 18.13 -2.81 -7.96
C GLU A 98 18.19 -3.48 -6.59
N GLU A 99 17.16 -3.28 -5.77
CA GLU A 99 17.00 -3.94 -4.47
C GLU A 99 17.00 -5.46 -4.60
N LEU A 100 16.19 -6.00 -5.52
CA LEU A 100 16.11 -7.44 -5.77
C LEU A 100 17.43 -8.00 -6.29
N ARG A 101 18.08 -7.32 -7.24
CA ARG A 101 19.41 -7.72 -7.74
C ARG A 101 20.47 -7.74 -6.64
N ARG A 102 20.40 -6.83 -5.66
CA ARG A 102 21.32 -6.82 -4.51
C ARG A 102 21.08 -8.03 -3.62
N LYS A 103 19.82 -8.34 -3.32
CA LYS A 103 19.43 -9.53 -2.54
C LYS A 103 19.84 -10.82 -3.23
N GLU A 104 19.63 -10.91 -4.54
CA GLU A 104 20.05 -12.06 -5.35
C GLU A 104 21.56 -12.31 -5.22
N ARG A 105 22.39 -11.26 -5.39
CA ARG A 105 23.84 -11.37 -5.22
C ARG A 105 24.23 -11.82 -3.80
N GLN A 106 23.62 -11.23 -2.77
CA GLN A 106 23.90 -11.58 -1.39
C GLN A 106 23.52 -13.03 -1.06
N LEU A 107 22.35 -13.49 -1.51
CA LEU A 107 21.92 -14.87 -1.32
C LEU A 107 22.79 -15.85 -2.13
N GLY A 108 23.17 -15.48 -3.36
CA GLY A 108 24.10 -16.25 -4.17
C GLY A 108 25.47 -16.42 -3.50
N GLU A 109 25.96 -15.37 -2.85
CA GLU A 109 27.20 -15.40 -2.05
C GLU A 109 27.08 -16.37 -0.88
N ILE A 110 26.04 -16.22 -0.06
CA ILE A 110 25.80 -17.06 1.12
C ILE A 110 25.65 -18.53 0.69
N ASN A 111 24.88 -18.79 -0.37
CA ASN A 111 24.66 -20.15 -0.87
C ASN A 111 25.98 -20.78 -1.35
N ARG A 112 26.82 -20.02 -2.07
CA ARG A 112 28.14 -20.48 -2.50
C ARG A 112 29.03 -20.84 -1.30
N GLN A 113 29.05 -20.00 -0.25
CA GLN A 113 29.81 -20.29 0.97
C GLN A 113 29.29 -21.54 1.70
N LEU A 114 27.97 -21.72 1.78
CA LEU A 114 27.37 -22.91 2.39
C LEU A 114 27.70 -24.19 1.61
N LYS A 115 27.64 -24.14 0.27
CA LYS A 115 28.05 -25.27 -0.59
C LYS A 115 29.51 -25.66 -0.36
N HIS A 116 30.41 -24.67 -0.34
CA HIS A 116 31.83 -24.94 -0.05
C HIS A 116 32.04 -25.55 1.34
N LYS A 117 31.32 -25.08 2.37
CA LYS A 117 31.38 -25.68 3.72
C LYS A 117 30.89 -27.12 3.73
N LEU A 118 29.77 -27.40 3.06
CA LEU A 118 29.21 -28.74 2.96
C LEU A 118 30.15 -29.69 2.20
N GLU A 119 30.79 -29.24 1.13
CA GLU A 119 31.78 -30.04 0.39
C GLU A 119 33.03 -30.33 1.22
N ALA A 120 33.50 -29.35 2.02
CA ALA A 120 34.63 -29.52 2.92
C ALA A 120 34.32 -30.48 4.09
N GLU A 121 33.16 -30.34 4.75
CA GLU A 121 32.73 -31.24 5.83
C GLU A 121 32.31 -32.62 5.32
N GLY A 122 31.63 -32.69 4.18
CA GLY A 122 31.32 -33.93 3.49
C GLY A 122 32.60 -34.70 3.18
N SER A 123 33.57 -34.07 2.51
CA SER A 123 34.87 -34.69 2.21
C SER A 123 35.62 -35.18 3.45
N SER A 124 35.45 -34.50 4.59
CA SER A 124 35.98 -34.95 5.89
C SER A 124 35.25 -36.20 6.40
N ASN A 125 33.92 -36.25 6.27
CA ASN A 125 33.10 -37.35 6.76
C ASN A 125 33.19 -38.62 5.88
N TYR A 126 33.32 -38.50 4.55
CA TYR A 126 33.51 -39.65 3.64
C TYR A 126 34.93 -40.24 3.75
N ARG A 127 35.92 -39.46 4.21
CA ARG A 127 37.29 -39.92 4.42
C ARG A 127 37.48 -40.64 5.77
N ALA A 128 36.66 -40.31 6.77
CA ALA A 128 36.64 -41.01 8.06
C ALA A 128 35.86 -42.34 8.03
N MET A 129 34.97 -42.55 7.05
CA MET A 129 34.15 -43.76 6.90
C MET A 129 34.68 -44.78 5.88
N GLN A 130 35.89 -44.63 5.34
CA GLN A 130 36.51 -45.72 4.56
C GLN A 130 36.95 -46.84 5.52
N PRO A 131 36.38 -48.06 5.47
CA PRO A 131 36.98 -49.20 6.11
C PRO A 131 38.27 -49.51 5.34
N ALA A 132 39.40 -49.46 6.03
CA ALA A 132 40.62 -50.06 5.54
C ALA A 132 40.41 -51.57 5.32
N SER A 133 41.11 -52.12 4.32
CA SER A 133 41.13 -53.54 3.92
C SER A 133 39.92 -53.91 3.05
N TRP A 134 40.09 -54.39 1.81
CA TRP A 134 40.83 -55.62 1.49
C TRP A 134 41.73 -55.46 0.25
N ALA A 135 43.04 -55.37 0.48
CA ALA A 135 44.06 -55.72 -0.50
C ALA A 135 44.60 -57.11 -0.14
N GLN A 136 43.99 -58.15 -0.73
CA GLN A 136 44.43 -59.55 -0.83
C GLN A 136 43.25 -60.26 -1.52
N VAL A 137 43.33 -60.65 -2.79
CA VAL A 137 44.18 -61.73 -3.29
C VAL A 137 44.69 -61.41 -4.70
N ALA A 138 45.98 -61.60 -4.88
CA ALA A 138 46.69 -61.52 -6.16
C ALA A 138 46.49 -62.79 -6.98
N VAL A 139 46.12 -62.59 -8.25
CA VAL A 139 46.55 -63.32 -9.47
C VAL A 139 45.93 -64.71 -9.74
N VAL A 140 45.80 -64.95 -11.06
CA VAL A 140 45.35 -66.15 -11.82
C VAL A 140 43.85 -66.05 -12.18
N GLU A 141 43.36 -66.05 -13.42
CA GLU A 141 43.86 -66.14 -14.80
C GLU A 141 42.62 -66.04 -15.72
N ASN A 142 42.77 -65.52 -16.94
CA ASN A 142 41.88 -65.67 -18.12
C ASN A 142 40.34 -65.53 -17.98
N SER A 143 39.75 -64.56 -18.68
CA SER A 143 39.30 -64.74 -20.08
C SER A 143 38.28 -63.67 -20.52
N TYR A 144 38.44 -63.26 -21.78
CA TYR A 144 37.68 -62.30 -22.57
C TYR A 144 36.15 -62.39 -22.45
N VAL A 145 35.50 -61.22 -22.31
CA VAL A 145 34.28 -60.89 -23.07
C VAL A 145 34.32 -59.40 -23.48
N GLN A 146 34.30 -59.15 -24.79
CA GLN A 146 34.19 -57.83 -25.44
C GLN A 146 32.81 -57.17 -25.21
N PRO A 147 32.71 -55.83 -25.18
CA PRO A 147 31.42 -55.12 -25.23
C PRO A 147 31.01 -54.77 -26.68
N PRO A 148 29.69 -54.70 -26.99
CA PRO A 148 29.21 -53.93 -28.14
C PRO A 148 28.29 -52.75 -27.74
N PRO A 149 28.02 -51.81 -28.68
CA PRO A 149 28.04 -50.37 -28.42
C PRO A 149 26.67 -49.67 -28.55
N HIS A 150 26.67 -48.39 -28.13
CA HIS A 150 25.80 -47.27 -28.50
C HIS A 150 24.49 -47.53 -29.27
N SER A 151 23.40 -46.92 -28.80
CA SER A 151 22.44 -46.25 -29.69
C SER A 151 21.89 -45.00 -29.01
N ALA A 152 22.25 -43.87 -29.59
CA ALA A 152 21.57 -42.60 -29.41
C ALA A 152 20.18 -42.68 -30.05
N ALA A 153 19.17 -42.15 -29.36
CA ALA A 153 17.98 -41.62 -30.00
C ALA A 153 17.53 -40.43 -29.16
N MET A 154 17.93 -39.24 -29.62
CA MET A 154 17.13 -38.05 -29.39
C MET A 154 15.77 -38.30 -30.05
N ASP A 155 14.69 -37.95 -29.37
CA ASP A 155 13.73 -37.09 -30.05
C ASP A 155 12.98 -36.22 -29.05
N SER A 156 13.10 -34.92 -29.29
CA SER A 156 12.26 -33.89 -28.72
C SER A 156 11.08 -33.73 -29.67
N GLU A 157 9.85 -33.69 -29.17
CA GLU A 157 8.76 -33.10 -29.94
C GLU A 157 8.07 -31.95 -29.18
N PRO A 158 7.69 -30.88 -29.91
CA PRO A 158 7.17 -29.64 -29.34
C PRO A 158 5.64 -29.66 -29.26
N THR A 159 5.10 -28.85 -28.36
CA THR A 159 3.66 -28.55 -28.29
C THR A 159 3.31 -27.38 -29.22
N PRO A 160 2.24 -27.48 -30.03
CA PRO A 160 1.53 -26.28 -30.47
C PRO A 160 0.01 -26.37 -30.24
N ALA A 161 -0.54 -25.34 -29.61
CA ALA A 161 -1.72 -24.54 -30.02
C ALA A 161 -2.16 -23.65 -28.84
#